data_AF-A0A0F9KGN5-F1
#
_entry.id   AF-A0A0F9KGN5-F1
#
_cell.length_a   1.000
_cell.length_b   1.000
_cell.length_c   1.000
_cell.angle_alpha   90.00
_cell.angle_beta   90.00
_cell.angle_gamma   90.00
#
_symmetry.space_group_name_H-M   'P 1'
#
loop_
_entity.id
_entity.type
_entity.pdbx_description
1 polymer ?
#
loop_
_entity_poly.entity_id
_entity_poly.type
_entity_poly.pdbx_seq_one_letter_code
_entity_poly.pdbx_strand_id
1 'polypeptide(L)'
;MRTDILFENFEMLADAPNGVPKLRQAILQLAVQGKLVPQDSSDEPAALVLERIAKEKARLVKKGKIKRTKLLPAIDFDEMPCEVPTGWEWVRLGSIGITQTGTTPPKADKKNFGNYIPFIKPGDITANSVRYNNEALSKIGLEKGRLIEKNSILMVCIGGSIGKVNFIERDCSCNQQINALKPYANISHKLFNYFLRSTYFQNEVANRAPQTTLPILSKGRWELIPIPLPPEAEQKRIISKVDQLMTLCDELETKLTKSQNDCDDLLSAIINSIENGKPDRQSNKGPKSNTLHTVKTEKDPGVPEPVKETFKSSAPKKPPSKRKKFPKPQTRYEKADILRAYRKAIYGQNDIDELTLVRSVSRYLGIIRLSKPIQDELKSYIRTAISRKIIVRNGDGFSAGTPTIQHYDDDYLVKTLRCQIQSGYEYPRDYLINEVARYLGFGRISDAFSERMKTIFRVVVRRGQLYRNGSYVGKV
;
A
#
# COMPACT_ATOMS: atom_id res chain seq x y z
N MET A 1 -3.47 -19.02 -8.54
CA MET A 1 -4.70 -19.40 -9.28
C MET A 1 -4.43 -19.15 -10.75
N ARG A 2 -4.59 -20.16 -11.62
CA ARG A 2 -4.57 -19.90 -13.07
C ARG A 2 -5.80 -19.07 -13.37
N THR A 3 -5.62 -17.97 -14.09
CA THR A 3 -6.71 -17.07 -14.49
C THR A 3 -7.82 -17.80 -15.25
N ASP A 4 -7.41 -18.82 -15.99
CA ASP A 4 -8.20 -19.69 -16.84
C ASP A 4 -9.27 -20.43 -16.00
N ILE A 5 -8.87 -20.98 -14.85
CA ILE A 5 -9.76 -21.70 -13.92
C ILE A 5 -10.78 -20.74 -13.27
N LEU A 6 -10.40 -19.47 -13.02
CA LEU A 6 -11.32 -18.48 -12.47
C LEU A 6 -12.44 -18.14 -13.47
N PHE A 7 -12.09 -18.03 -14.75
CA PHE A 7 -13.07 -17.74 -15.80
C PHE A 7 -13.92 -18.97 -16.16
N GLU A 8 -13.34 -20.17 -16.14
CA GLU A 8 -14.07 -21.43 -16.37
C GLU A 8 -15.11 -21.72 -15.29
N ASN A 9 -14.88 -21.28 -14.05
CA ASN A 9 -15.78 -21.53 -12.91
C ASN A 9 -16.48 -20.25 -12.42
N PHE A 10 -16.57 -19.22 -13.27
CA PHE A 10 -16.99 -17.88 -12.85
C PHE A 10 -18.41 -17.86 -12.24
N GLU A 11 -19.37 -18.56 -12.86
CA GLU A 11 -20.75 -18.65 -12.36
C GLU A 11 -20.83 -19.46 -11.05
N MET A 12 -20.18 -20.63 -11.01
CA MET A 12 -20.15 -21.48 -9.81
C MET A 12 -19.53 -20.75 -8.60
N LEU A 13 -18.49 -19.94 -8.83
CA LEU A 13 -17.86 -19.14 -7.77
C LEU A 13 -18.75 -17.97 -7.31
N ALA A 14 -19.63 -17.47 -8.17
CA ALA A 14 -20.57 -16.39 -7.84
C ALA A 14 -21.70 -16.88 -6.91
N ASP A 15 -22.16 -18.12 -7.09
CA ASP A 15 -23.24 -18.74 -6.31
C ASP A 15 -22.84 -19.10 -4.87
N ALA A 16 -21.54 -19.10 -4.55
CA ALA A 16 -21.06 -19.32 -3.19
C ALA A 16 -21.50 -18.18 -2.24
N PRO A 17 -21.63 -18.41 -0.92
CA PRO A 17 -21.91 -17.36 0.05
C PRO A 17 -20.85 -16.24 -0.01
N ASN A 18 -21.29 -14.99 -0.22
CA ASN A 18 -20.43 -13.84 -0.49
C ASN A 18 -19.50 -14.03 -1.72
N GLY A 19 -19.92 -14.83 -2.70
CA GLY A 19 -19.18 -15.14 -3.92
C GLY A 19 -18.91 -13.89 -4.75
N VAL A 20 -19.97 -13.18 -5.17
CA VAL A 20 -19.83 -11.97 -6.00
C VAL A 20 -18.88 -10.91 -5.41
N PRO A 21 -18.98 -10.51 -4.13
CA PRO A 21 -18.02 -9.59 -3.52
C PRO A 21 -16.56 -10.09 -3.58
N LYS A 22 -16.33 -11.39 -3.36
CA LYS A 22 -14.99 -12.00 -3.46
C LYS A 22 -14.49 -12.02 -4.91
N LEU A 23 -15.36 -12.29 -5.88
CA LEU A 23 -15.01 -12.23 -7.31
C LEU A 23 -14.54 -10.83 -7.70
N ARG A 24 -15.29 -9.79 -7.29
CA ARG A 24 -14.88 -8.39 -7.55
C ARG A 24 -13.48 -8.11 -7.02
N GLN A 25 -13.18 -8.55 -5.79
CA GLN A 25 -11.85 -8.38 -5.21
C GLN A 25 -10.78 -9.19 -5.94
N ALA A 26 -11.09 -10.42 -6.36
CA ALA A 26 -10.17 -11.24 -7.16
C ALA A 26 -9.86 -10.60 -8.52
N ILE A 27 -10.86 -10.04 -9.20
CA ILE A 27 -10.69 -9.30 -10.46
C ILE A 27 -9.73 -8.12 -10.27
N LEU A 28 -9.97 -7.30 -9.24
CA LEU A 28 -9.10 -6.16 -8.94
C LEU A 28 -7.68 -6.60 -8.57
N GLN A 29 -7.53 -7.70 -7.83
CA GLN A 29 -6.24 -8.24 -7.46
C GLN A 29 -5.47 -8.76 -8.69
N LEU A 30 -6.13 -9.44 -9.62
CA LEU A 30 -5.53 -9.88 -10.88
C LEU A 30 -5.15 -8.69 -11.77
N ALA A 31 -5.96 -7.62 -11.77
CA ALA A 31 -5.64 -6.38 -12.46
C ALA A 31 -4.36 -5.73 -11.90
N VAL A 32 -4.23 -5.64 -10.57
CA VAL A 32 -3.03 -5.12 -9.89
C VAL A 32 -1.79 -5.97 -10.20
N GLN A 33 -1.96 -7.29 -10.35
CA GLN A 33 -0.86 -8.21 -10.65
C GLN A 33 -0.46 -8.27 -12.14
N GLY A 34 -1.18 -7.58 -13.02
CA GLY A 34 -0.96 -7.67 -14.47
C GLY A 34 -1.27 -9.04 -15.06
N LYS A 35 -2.19 -9.77 -14.43
CA LYS A 35 -2.61 -11.12 -14.87
C LYS A 35 -3.97 -11.11 -15.55
N LEU A 36 -4.69 -9.99 -15.54
CA LEU A 36 -6.07 -9.94 -16.02
C LEU A 36 -6.19 -9.98 -17.55
N VAL A 37 -5.19 -9.48 -18.27
CA VAL A 37 -5.17 -9.41 -19.74
C VAL A 37 -3.83 -9.93 -20.29
N PRO A 38 -3.79 -10.43 -21.54
CA PRO A 38 -2.54 -10.83 -22.18
C PRO A 38 -1.57 -9.66 -22.33
N GLN A 39 -0.29 -9.92 -22.08
CA GLN A 39 0.80 -8.97 -22.26
C GLN A 39 1.14 -8.81 -23.74
N ASP A 40 1.52 -7.60 -24.16
CA ASP A 40 2.00 -7.35 -25.53
C ASP A 40 3.42 -6.79 -25.49
N SER A 41 4.37 -7.54 -26.04
CA SER A 41 5.79 -7.12 -26.07
C SER A 41 6.06 -5.88 -26.91
N SER A 42 5.11 -5.49 -27.78
CA SER A 42 5.18 -4.26 -28.57
C SER A 42 4.69 -3.01 -27.82
N ASP A 43 4.03 -3.19 -26.66
CA ASP A 43 3.57 -2.08 -25.85
C ASP A 43 4.73 -1.23 -25.34
N GLU A 44 4.54 0.08 -25.37
CA GLU A 44 5.52 1.02 -24.84
C GLU A 44 5.67 0.85 -23.31
N PRO A 45 6.87 0.53 -22.79
CA PRO A 45 7.06 0.29 -21.36
C PRO A 45 6.65 1.46 -20.47
N ALA A 46 6.15 1.17 -19.27
CA ALA A 46 5.78 2.16 -18.27
C ALA A 46 6.93 3.11 -17.89
N ALA A 47 8.19 2.67 -18.02
CA ALA A 47 9.37 3.51 -17.84
C ALA A 47 9.35 4.77 -18.73
N LEU A 48 8.88 4.67 -19.99
CA LEU A 48 8.79 5.80 -20.91
C LEU A 48 7.64 6.75 -20.53
N VAL A 49 6.54 6.21 -19.99
CA VAL A 49 5.46 7.01 -19.39
C VAL A 49 6.00 7.84 -18.23
N LEU A 50 6.84 7.26 -17.37
CA LEU A 50 7.48 7.96 -16.25
C LEU A 50 8.45 9.05 -16.72
N GLU A 51 9.21 8.82 -17.80
CA GLU A 51 10.05 9.86 -18.38
C GLU A 51 9.23 11.06 -18.88
N ARG A 52 8.10 10.82 -19.55
CA ARG A 52 7.18 11.88 -20.00
C ARG A 52 6.62 12.65 -18.81
N ILE A 53 6.21 11.96 -17.75
CA ILE A 53 5.74 12.57 -16.51
C ILE A 53 6.82 13.44 -15.86
N ALA A 54 8.06 12.96 -15.80
CA ALA A 54 9.17 13.72 -15.23
C ALA A 54 9.44 15.03 -16.01
N LYS A 55 9.41 14.96 -17.36
CA LYS A 55 9.55 16.13 -18.24
C LYS A 55 8.39 17.11 -18.05
N GLU A 56 7.15 16.63 -18.03
CA GLU A 56 5.97 17.47 -17.84
C GLU A 56 5.94 18.11 -16.45
N LYS A 57 6.30 17.37 -15.41
CA LYS A 57 6.43 17.90 -14.05
C LYS A 57 7.47 19.01 -13.99
N ALA A 58 8.64 18.84 -14.61
CA ALA A 58 9.65 19.88 -14.70
C ALA A 58 9.12 21.14 -15.42
N ARG A 59 8.35 20.96 -16.50
CA ARG A 59 7.69 22.05 -17.24
C ARG A 59 6.68 22.80 -16.37
N LEU A 60 5.83 22.09 -15.63
CA LEU A 60 4.81 22.68 -14.75
C LEU A 60 5.44 23.42 -13.56
N VAL A 61 6.54 22.90 -12.99
CA VAL A 61 7.32 23.61 -11.96
C VAL A 61 7.91 24.90 -12.54
N LYS A 62 8.51 24.85 -13.73
CA LYS A 62 9.07 26.04 -14.40
C LYS A 62 7.99 27.10 -14.69
N LYS A 63 6.77 26.68 -15.02
CA LYS A 63 5.61 27.55 -15.23
C LYS A 63 4.93 28.03 -13.93
N GLY A 64 5.43 27.65 -12.75
CA GLY A 64 4.84 28.01 -11.47
C GLY A 64 3.48 27.38 -11.17
N LYS A 65 2.99 26.46 -12.03
CA LYS A 65 1.69 25.79 -11.86
C LYS A 65 1.69 24.77 -10.72
N ILE A 66 2.85 24.18 -10.43
CA ILE A 66 3.04 23.26 -9.32
C ILE A 66 4.29 23.62 -8.52
N LYS A 67 4.25 23.40 -7.20
CA LYS A 67 5.40 23.58 -6.33
C LYS A 67 6.43 22.46 -6.56
N ARG A 68 7.71 22.81 -6.46
CA ARG A 68 8.80 21.82 -6.51
C ARG A 68 8.65 20.86 -5.32
N THR A 69 8.32 19.61 -5.61
CA THR A 69 8.16 18.55 -4.61
C THR A 69 9.50 17.86 -4.37
N LYS A 70 9.75 17.43 -3.12
CA LYS A 70 10.86 16.53 -2.80
C LYS A 70 10.72 15.23 -3.60
N LEU A 71 11.84 14.67 -4.06
CA LEU A 71 11.83 13.34 -4.68
C LEU A 71 11.28 12.32 -3.67
N LEU A 72 10.33 11.50 -4.10
CA LEU A 72 9.86 10.39 -3.27
C LEU A 72 10.97 9.33 -3.20
N PRO A 73 11.12 8.64 -2.06
CA PRO A 73 12.11 7.58 -1.93
C PRO A 73 11.82 6.46 -2.94
N ALA A 74 12.88 5.86 -3.45
CA ALA A 74 12.78 4.66 -4.27
C ALA A 74 11.99 3.57 -3.53
N ILE A 75 11.31 2.71 -4.28
CA ILE A 75 10.59 1.57 -3.71
C ILE A 75 11.59 0.46 -3.41
N ASP A 76 11.57 -0.05 -2.19
CA ASP A 76 12.40 -1.17 -1.82
C ASP A 76 11.75 -2.50 -2.18
N PHE A 77 12.58 -3.52 -2.29
CA PHE A 77 12.19 -4.84 -2.75
C PHE A 77 11.01 -5.42 -1.95
N ASP A 78 11.09 -5.30 -0.63
CA ASP A 78 10.11 -5.81 0.31
C ASP A 78 8.83 -4.95 0.40
N GLU A 79 8.75 -3.86 -0.36
CA GLU A 79 7.51 -3.09 -0.60
C GLU A 79 6.73 -3.59 -1.80
N MET A 80 7.36 -4.40 -2.65
CA MET A 80 6.74 -4.95 -3.85
C MET A 80 6.04 -6.26 -3.45
N PRO A 81 4.70 -6.28 -3.38
CA PRO A 81 3.94 -7.43 -2.87
C PRO A 81 4.04 -8.65 -3.79
N CYS A 82 4.36 -8.43 -5.06
CA CYS A 82 4.41 -9.46 -6.08
C CYS A 82 5.25 -9.01 -7.27
N GLU A 83 5.61 -9.98 -8.10
CA GLU A 83 6.15 -9.75 -9.43
C GLU A 83 5.07 -9.17 -10.35
N VAL A 84 5.48 -8.23 -11.19
CA VAL A 84 4.65 -7.62 -12.22
C VAL A 84 5.21 -7.96 -13.60
N PRO A 85 4.38 -7.95 -14.66
CA PRO A 85 4.84 -8.27 -16.00
C PRO A 85 5.99 -7.40 -16.51
N THR A 86 6.70 -7.91 -17.50
CA THR A 86 7.75 -7.13 -18.19
C THR A 86 7.13 -5.89 -18.82
N GLY A 87 7.75 -4.73 -18.60
CA GLY A 87 7.24 -3.44 -19.07
C GLY A 87 6.38 -2.68 -18.04
N TRP A 88 5.95 -3.33 -16.97
CA TRP A 88 5.33 -2.67 -15.82
C TRP A 88 6.39 -2.12 -14.86
N GLU A 89 6.02 -1.09 -14.10
CA GLU A 89 6.90 -0.51 -13.07
C GLU A 89 6.15 -0.35 -11.76
N TRP A 90 6.79 -0.68 -10.63
CA TRP A 90 6.30 -0.27 -9.32
C TRP A 90 6.66 1.19 -9.08
N VAL A 91 5.66 2.01 -8.75
CA VAL A 91 5.82 3.45 -8.56
C VAL A 91 5.15 3.90 -7.26
N ARG A 92 5.57 5.04 -6.71
CA ARG A 92 4.94 5.62 -5.51
C ARG A 92 3.64 6.29 -5.94
N LEU A 93 2.56 6.18 -5.15
CA LEU A 93 1.29 6.85 -5.47
C LEU A 93 1.45 8.36 -5.73
N GLY A 94 2.33 9.04 -5.01
CA GLY A 94 2.59 10.46 -5.24
C GLY A 94 3.35 10.78 -6.53
N SER A 95 3.82 9.77 -7.28
CA SER A 95 4.54 9.96 -8.55
C SER A 95 3.63 9.95 -9.78
N ILE A 96 2.43 9.38 -9.65
CA ILE A 96 1.48 9.23 -10.77
C ILE A 96 0.57 10.45 -10.98
N GLY A 97 0.64 11.44 -10.09
CA GLY A 97 -0.19 12.64 -10.20
C GLY A 97 0.11 13.71 -9.17
N ILE A 98 -0.74 14.73 -9.17
CA ILE A 98 -0.73 15.83 -8.21
C ILE A 98 -1.66 15.47 -7.06
N THR A 99 -1.12 15.41 -5.86
CA THR A 99 -1.87 15.09 -4.65
C THR A 99 -2.22 16.37 -3.89
N GLN A 100 -3.40 16.40 -3.27
CA GLN A 100 -3.82 17.49 -2.39
C GLN A 100 -4.75 16.99 -1.28
N THR A 101 -4.68 17.61 -0.11
CA THR A 101 -5.65 17.35 0.97
C THR A 101 -6.75 18.40 0.89
N GLY A 102 -7.99 17.98 1.09
CA GLY A 102 -9.14 18.88 1.15
C GLY A 102 -9.04 19.93 2.25
N THR A 103 -9.98 20.86 2.28
CA THR A 103 -10.03 21.93 3.28
C THR A 103 -11.48 22.32 3.50
N THR A 104 -11.87 22.46 4.76
CA THR A 104 -13.23 22.91 5.13
C THR A 104 -13.20 24.41 5.42
N PRO A 105 -13.90 25.24 4.63
CA PRO A 105 -14.10 26.64 4.96
C PRO A 105 -14.78 26.80 6.33
N PRO A 106 -14.57 27.93 7.04
CA PRO A 106 -15.18 28.15 8.34
C PRO A 106 -16.71 27.98 8.31
N LYS A 107 -17.21 26.99 9.06
CA LYS A 107 -18.65 26.66 9.11
C LYS A 107 -19.51 27.77 9.73
N ALA A 108 -18.93 28.56 10.63
CA ALA A 108 -19.61 29.68 11.26
C ALA A 108 -20.02 30.76 10.25
N ASP A 109 -19.26 30.92 9.17
CA ASP A 109 -19.56 31.87 8.11
C ASP A 109 -20.40 31.17 7.01
N LYS A 110 -21.73 31.31 7.13
CA LYS A 110 -22.70 30.72 6.21
C LYS A 110 -22.51 31.17 4.76
N LYS A 111 -21.85 32.33 4.51
CA LYS A 111 -21.57 32.81 3.14
C LYS A 111 -20.61 31.89 2.39
N ASN A 112 -19.86 31.02 3.09
CA ASN A 112 -18.99 30.03 2.46
C ASN A 112 -19.77 28.90 1.77
N PHE A 113 -21.02 28.68 2.14
CA PHE A 113 -21.86 27.61 1.61
C PHE A 113 -22.90 28.19 0.66
N GLY A 114 -23.24 27.44 -0.38
CA GLY A 114 -24.10 27.90 -1.47
C GLY A 114 -24.33 26.80 -2.48
N ASN A 115 -24.43 27.14 -3.76
CA ASN A 115 -24.73 26.23 -4.86
C ASN A 115 -23.72 26.34 -6.02
N TYR A 116 -22.52 26.89 -5.78
CA TYR A 116 -21.55 27.13 -6.85
C TYR A 116 -20.76 25.87 -7.23
N ILE A 117 -20.23 25.15 -6.24
CA ILE A 117 -19.42 23.95 -6.48
C ILE A 117 -19.69 22.88 -5.41
N PRO A 118 -19.84 21.59 -5.77
CA PRO A 118 -20.07 20.52 -4.78
C PRO A 118 -18.98 20.46 -3.71
N PHE A 119 -19.38 20.22 -2.47
CA PHE A 119 -18.47 20.03 -1.33
C PHE A 119 -18.57 18.61 -0.80
N ILE A 120 -17.58 17.79 -1.15
CA ILE A 120 -17.57 16.35 -0.88
C ILE A 120 -17.06 16.07 0.54
N LYS A 121 -17.86 15.33 1.32
CA LYS A 121 -17.55 14.81 2.65
C LYS A 121 -17.30 13.29 2.60
N PRO A 122 -16.70 12.69 3.64
CA PRO A 122 -16.44 11.24 3.65
C PRO A 122 -17.67 10.35 3.42
N GLY A 123 -18.85 10.80 3.88
CA GLY A 123 -20.11 10.10 3.67
C GLY A 123 -20.62 10.13 2.22
N ASP A 124 -20.08 11.03 1.39
CA ASP A 124 -20.52 11.21 0.00
C ASP A 124 -19.78 10.28 -0.96
N ILE A 125 -18.64 9.74 -0.53
CA ILE A 125 -17.87 8.75 -1.28
C ILE A 125 -18.45 7.37 -0.96
N THR A 126 -19.00 6.72 -1.98
CA THR A 126 -19.55 5.36 -1.90
C THR A 126 -18.70 4.40 -2.72
N ALA A 127 -18.97 3.10 -2.59
CA ALA A 127 -18.25 2.07 -3.34
C ALA A 127 -18.36 2.23 -4.86
N ASN A 128 -19.47 2.80 -5.35
CA ASN A 128 -19.80 2.85 -6.78
C ASN A 128 -19.83 4.27 -7.33
N SER A 129 -20.11 5.30 -6.53
CA SER A 129 -20.16 6.69 -6.98
C SER A 129 -19.77 7.73 -5.93
N VAL A 130 -19.67 8.99 -6.33
CA VAL A 130 -19.61 10.16 -5.45
C VAL A 130 -20.94 10.90 -5.49
N ARG A 131 -21.51 11.21 -4.33
CA ARG A 131 -22.72 12.05 -4.21
C ARG A 131 -22.36 13.53 -4.22
N TYR A 132 -22.89 14.27 -5.20
CA TYR A 132 -22.58 15.70 -5.37
C TYR A 132 -23.62 16.66 -4.77
N ASN A 133 -24.79 16.14 -4.40
CA ASN A 133 -25.96 16.98 -4.10
C ASN A 133 -26.18 17.23 -2.59
N ASN A 134 -25.25 16.79 -1.74
CA ASN A 134 -25.43 16.87 -0.28
C ASN A 134 -25.08 18.26 0.29
N GLU A 135 -24.01 18.89 -0.18
CA GLU A 135 -23.60 20.23 0.23
C GLU A 135 -22.76 20.86 -0.90
N ALA A 136 -22.77 22.18 -0.99
CA ALA A 136 -21.95 22.93 -1.94
C ALA A 136 -21.38 24.20 -1.31
N LEU A 137 -20.23 24.63 -1.83
CA LEU A 137 -19.62 25.91 -1.50
C LEU A 137 -20.17 27.00 -2.40
N SER A 138 -20.16 28.23 -1.90
CA SER A 138 -20.26 29.44 -2.72
C SER A 138 -18.91 29.74 -3.40
N LYS A 139 -18.86 30.78 -4.27
CA LYS A 139 -17.58 31.28 -4.81
C LYS A 139 -16.60 31.68 -3.71
N ILE A 140 -17.09 32.41 -2.70
CA ILE A 140 -16.33 32.85 -1.52
C ILE A 140 -15.83 31.63 -0.72
N GLY A 141 -16.66 30.61 -0.59
CA GLY A 141 -16.27 29.36 0.08
C GLY A 141 -15.14 28.64 -0.65
N LEU A 142 -15.18 28.61 -2.00
CA LEU A 142 -14.14 27.97 -2.80
C LEU A 142 -12.78 28.70 -2.68
N GLU A 143 -12.76 30.03 -2.59
CA GLU A 143 -11.52 30.79 -2.37
C GLU A 143 -10.81 30.40 -1.07
N LYS A 144 -11.58 30.01 -0.04
CA LYS A 144 -11.07 29.47 1.24
C LYS A 144 -10.88 27.95 1.21
N GLY A 145 -11.40 27.29 0.18
CA GLY A 145 -11.31 25.85 -0.05
C GLY A 145 -10.21 25.50 -1.04
N ARG A 146 -10.33 24.32 -1.66
CA ARG A 146 -9.43 23.88 -2.73
C ARG A 146 -10.24 23.28 -3.87
N LEU A 147 -9.98 23.75 -5.07
CA LEU A 147 -10.53 23.16 -6.28
C LEU A 147 -9.89 21.79 -6.53
N ILE A 148 -10.73 20.78 -6.70
CA ILE A 148 -10.37 19.47 -7.19
C ILE A 148 -10.99 19.32 -8.58
N GLU A 149 -10.14 19.23 -9.60
CA GLU A 149 -10.61 19.11 -10.98
C GLU A 149 -11.18 17.71 -11.25
N LYS A 150 -12.14 17.62 -12.17
CA LYS A 150 -12.70 16.37 -12.70
C LYS A 150 -11.60 15.38 -13.09
N ASN A 151 -11.91 14.09 -13.05
CA ASN A 151 -10.98 12.98 -13.26
C ASN A 151 -9.89 12.88 -12.17
N SER A 152 -10.11 13.44 -10.99
CA SER A 152 -9.31 13.18 -9.79
C SER A 152 -9.88 11.99 -9.03
N ILE A 153 -9.04 11.29 -8.28
CA ILE A 153 -9.44 10.23 -7.36
C ILE A 153 -9.48 10.80 -5.95
N LEU A 154 -10.61 10.69 -5.27
CA LEU A 154 -10.80 11.07 -3.88
C LEU A 154 -10.68 9.85 -2.98
N MET A 155 -9.98 9.97 -1.86
CA MET A 155 -9.87 8.92 -0.87
C MET A 155 -9.98 9.49 0.54
N VAL A 156 -10.82 8.85 1.37
CA VAL A 156 -10.92 9.16 2.80
C VAL A 156 -9.67 8.62 3.50
N CYS A 157 -8.95 9.50 4.19
CA CYS A 157 -7.70 9.19 4.88
C CYS A 157 -7.78 9.41 6.41
N ILE A 158 -8.92 9.88 6.93
CA ILE A 158 -9.09 10.19 8.35
C ILE A 158 -10.46 9.70 8.84
N GLY A 159 -10.48 8.96 9.96
CA GLY A 159 -11.69 8.52 10.66
C GLY A 159 -12.18 7.14 10.25
N GLY A 160 -13.34 6.71 10.78
CA GLY A 160 -13.83 5.33 10.67
C GLY A 160 -14.20 4.86 9.25
N SER A 161 -14.20 5.75 8.26
CA SER A 161 -14.42 5.41 6.84
C SER A 161 -13.15 5.51 5.99
N ILE A 162 -11.98 5.48 6.64
CA ILE A 162 -10.67 5.41 5.97
C ILE A 162 -10.66 4.30 4.91
N GLY A 163 -10.10 4.57 3.74
CA GLY A 163 -10.08 3.60 2.64
C GLY A 163 -11.13 3.86 1.55
N LYS A 164 -12.27 4.48 1.89
CA LYS A 164 -13.31 4.81 0.90
C LYS A 164 -12.72 5.68 -0.21
N VAL A 165 -12.87 5.21 -1.44
CA VAL A 165 -12.25 5.81 -2.62
C VAL A 165 -13.19 5.80 -3.80
N ASN A 166 -13.21 6.89 -4.56
CA ASN A 166 -13.83 6.93 -5.88
C ASN A 166 -13.26 8.09 -6.71
N PHE A 167 -13.44 8.09 -8.03
CA PHE A 167 -13.09 9.23 -8.88
C PHE A 167 -14.26 10.20 -9.04
N ILE A 168 -13.95 11.44 -9.40
CA ILE A 168 -14.94 12.49 -9.67
C ILE A 168 -15.06 12.77 -11.16
N GLU A 169 -16.28 13.06 -11.60
CA GLU A 169 -16.62 13.33 -13.01
C GLU A 169 -16.82 14.82 -13.29
N ARG A 170 -16.84 15.63 -12.23
CA ARG A 170 -16.96 17.08 -12.27
C ARG A 170 -16.08 17.70 -11.21
N ASP A 171 -15.78 18.97 -11.40
CA ASP A 171 -14.99 19.74 -10.44
C ASP A 171 -15.73 19.84 -9.09
N CYS A 172 -14.99 19.72 -7.99
CA CYS A 172 -15.53 19.83 -6.64
C CYS A 172 -14.54 20.49 -5.68
N SER A 173 -14.97 20.70 -4.44
CA SER A 173 -14.10 20.88 -3.27
C SER A 173 -14.38 19.73 -2.29
N CYS A 174 -13.48 19.48 -1.34
CA CYS A 174 -13.67 18.38 -0.38
C CYS A 174 -13.18 18.71 1.03
N ASN A 175 -13.72 17.98 1.99
CA ASN A 175 -13.38 18.05 3.41
C ASN A 175 -11.92 17.65 3.69
N GLN A 176 -11.33 18.14 4.81
CA GLN A 176 -9.94 17.88 5.20
C GLN A 176 -9.61 16.41 5.49
N GLN A 177 -10.62 15.54 5.66
CA GLN A 177 -10.45 14.10 5.83
C GLN A 177 -10.15 13.38 4.51
N ILE A 178 -10.26 14.06 3.37
CA ILE A 178 -10.13 13.48 2.03
C ILE A 178 -8.82 13.98 1.40
N ASN A 179 -8.05 13.04 0.88
CA ASN A 179 -6.97 13.34 -0.06
C ASN A 179 -7.48 13.13 -1.49
N ALA A 180 -7.05 13.98 -2.41
CA ALA A 180 -7.29 13.87 -3.83
C ALA A 180 -5.97 13.60 -4.57
N LEU A 181 -6.04 12.79 -5.62
CA LEU A 181 -4.97 12.55 -6.58
C LEU A 181 -5.50 12.90 -7.97
N LYS A 182 -4.89 13.88 -8.63
CA LYS A 182 -5.12 14.20 -10.03
C LYS A 182 -4.02 13.53 -10.87
N PRO A 183 -4.32 12.43 -11.60
CA PRO A 183 -3.30 11.77 -12.41
C PRO A 183 -2.77 12.65 -13.54
N TYR A 184 -1.54 12.41 -13.98
CA TYR A 184 -1.01 13.04 -15.21
C TYR A 184 -1.69 12.49 -16.46
N ALA A 185 -1.54 13.18 -17.59
CA ALA A 185 -2.33 12.93 -18.82
C ALA A 185 -2.30 11.47 -19.33
N ASN A 186 -1.18 10.76 -19.18
CA ASN A 186 -0.98 9.38 -19.66
C ASN A 186 -1.30 8.32 -18.59
N ILE A 187 -1.98 8.72 -17.51
CA ILE A 187 -2.33 7.86 -16.40
C ILE A 187 -3.84 7.88 -16.22
N SER A 188 -4.46 6.72 -16.39
CA SER A 188 -5.91 6.60 -16.28
C SER A 188 -6.39 6.65 -14.84
N HIS A 189 -7.13 7.71 -14.49
CA HIS A 189 -7.83 7.81 -13.20
C HIS A 189 -8.77 6.63 -12.93
N LYS A 190 -9.40 6.06 -13.96
CA LYS A 190 -10.30 4.90 -13.83
C LYS A 190 -9.55 3.64 -13.41
N LEU A 191 -8.40 3.36 -14.05
CA LEU A 191 -7.55 2.24 -13.65
C LEU A 191 -7.05 2.40 -12.21
N PHE A 192 -6.54 3.58 -11.88
CA PHE A 192 -6.01 3.80 -10.54
C PHE A 192 -7.11 3.81 -9.47
N ASN A 193 -8.35 4.20 -9.81
CA ASN A 193 -9.50 3.98 -8.94
C ASN A 193 -9.69 2.47 -8.64
N TYR A 194 -9.57 1.60 -9.64
CA TYR A 194 -9.62 0.15 -9.44
C TYR A 194 -8.48 -0.37 -8.56
N PHE A 195 -7.26 0.09 -8.80
CA PHE A 195 -6.11 -0.31 -7.97
C PHE A 195 -6.27 0.14 -6.53
N LEU A 196 -6.76 1.35 -6.28
CA LEU A 196 -6.99 1.85 -4.92
C LEU A 196 -8.11 1.08 -4.20
N ARG A 197 -9.07 0.49 -4.92
CA ARG A 197 -10.13 -0.37 -4.37
C ARG A 197 -9.70 -1.81 -4.11
N SER A 198 -8.54 -2.22 -4.62
CA SER A 198 -8.04 -3.59 -4.45
C SER A 198 -7.74 -3.91 -2.99
N THR A 199 -7.88 -5.18 -2.63
CA THR A 199 -7.52 -5.69 -1.30
C THR A 199 -6.08 -5.35 -0.93
N TYR A 200 -5.14 -5.47 -1.89
CA TYR A 200 -3.75 -5.04 -1.69
C TYR A 200 -3.65 -3.59 -1.18
N PHE A 201 -4.22 -2.64 -1.91
CA PHE A 201 -4.07 -1.23 -1.56
C PHE A 201 -4.78 -0.89 -0.24
N GLN A 202 -5.96 -1.47 0.00
CA GLN A 202 -6.70 -1.28 1.24
C GLN A 202 -5.93 -1.82 2.46
N ASN A 203 -5.22 -2.94 2.31
CA ASN A 203 -4.32 -3.45 3.35
C ASN A 203 -3.13 -2.50 3.58
N GLU A 204 -2.54 -1.95 2.52
CA GLU A 204 -1.43 -0.98 2.65
C GLU A 204 -1.85 0.30 3.40
N VAL A 205 -3.11 0.72 3.21
CA VAL A 205 -3.74 1.84 3.92
C VAL A 205 -3.94 1.50 5.40
N ALA A 206 -4.54 0.34 5.69
CA ALA A 206 -4.78 -0.12 7.05
C ALA A 206 -3.46 -0.26 7.85
N ASN A 207 -2.42 -0.82 7.23
CA ASN A 207 -1.11 -1.03 7.86
C ASN A 207 -0.35 0.28 8.12
N ARG A 208 -0.64 1.34 7.35
CA ARG A 208 0.05 2.64 7.48
C ARG A 208 -0.69 3.65 8.33
N ALA A 209 -1.98 3.45 8.57
CA ALA A 209 -2.75 4.23 9.51
C ALA A 209 -2.44 3.76 10.95
N PRO A 210 -2.13 4.66 11.89
CA PRO A 210 -1.99 4.29 13.30
C PRO A 210 -3.28 3.64 13.81
N GLN A 211 -3.15 2.54 14.57
CA GLN A 211 -4.27 1.86 15.24
C GLN A 211 -4.72 2.63 16.50
N THR A 212 -5.09 3.90 16.32
CA THR A 212 -5.66 4.77 17.36
C THR A 212 -7.18 4.86 17.22
N THR A 213 -7.88 5.40 18.23
CA THR A 213 -9.35 5.58 18.25
C THR A 213 -9.91 6.28 16.99
N LEU A 214 -9.13 7.16 16.37
CA LEU A 214 -9.38 7.67 15.03
C LEU A 214 -8.15 7.40 14.14
N PRO A 215 -8.25 6.51 13.13
CA PRO A 215 -7.12 6.24 12.24
C PRO A 215 -6.85 7.45 11.33
N ILE A 216 -5.57 7.78 11.15
CA ILE A 216 -5.12 8.91 10.33
C ILE A 216 -3.99 8.45 9.41
N LEU A 217 -4.25 8.47 8.10
CA LEU A 217 -3.21 8.33 7.09
C LEU A 217 -2.84 9.71 6.55
N SER A 218 -1.68 10.23 6.98
CA SER A 218 -1.21 11.52 6.48
C SER A 218 -0.97 11.48 4.96
N LYS A 219 -1.16 12.61 4.29
CA LYS A 219 -0.92 12.75 2.84
C LYS A 219 0.47 12.22 2.44
N GLY A 220 1.51 12.56 3.21
CA GLY A 220 2.87 12.10 2.95
C GLY A 220 3.04 10.58 3.07
N ARG A 221 2.36 9.91 4.00
CA ARG A 221 2.37 8.44 4.09
C ARG A 221 1.54 7.79 2.97
N TRP A 222 0.42 8.41 2.59
CA TRP A 222 -0.42 7.97 1.48
C TRP A 222 0.33 8.01 0.13
N GLU A 223 1.07 9.09 -0.12
CA GLU A 223 1.92 9.24 -1.31
C GLU A 223 3.00 8.17 -1.45
N LEU A 224 3.39 7.54 -0.33
CA LEU A 224 4.43 6.51 -0.30
C LEU A 224 3.91 5.11 -0.59
N ILE A 225 2.60 4.89 -0.67
CA ILE A 225 2.07 3.56 -0.96
C ILE A 225 2.54 3.14 -2.38
N PRO A 226 3.20 1.98 -2.52
CA PRO A 226 3.57 1.43 -3.82
C PRO A 226 2.31 1.06 -4.63
N ILE A 227 2.36 1.30 -5.93
CA ILE A 227 1.29 0.95 -6.84
C ILE A 227 1.89 0.55 -8.20
N PRO A 228 1.38 -0.47 -8.89
CA PRO A 228 1.93 -0.84 -10.18
C PRO A 228 1.44 0.14 -11.26
N LEU A 229 2.31 0.41 -12.22
CA LEU A 229 2.02 1.23 -13.40
C LEU A 229 2.24 0.37 -14.66
N PRO A 230 1.17 0.00 -15.37
CA PRO A 230 1.27 -0.67 -16.66
C PRO A 230 1.55 0.31 -17.82
N PRO A 231 2.01 -0.23 -18.98
CA PRO A 231 2.01 0.45 -20.26
C PRO A 231 0.68 1.15 -20.58
N GLU A 232 0.73 2.30 -21.25
CA GLU A 232 -0.47 3.11 -21.52
C GLU A 232 -1.52 2.37 -22.37
N ALA A 233 -1.09 1.60 -23.37
CA ALA A 233 -2.00 0.79 -24.18
C ALA A 233 -2.68 -0.30 -23.33
N GLU A 234 -1.91 -0.97 -22.48
CA GLU A 234 -2.42 -2.00 -21.58
C GLU A 234 -3.39 -1.43 -20.52
N GLN A 235 -3.19 -0.21 -20.02
CA GLN A 235 -4.15 0.44 -19.11
C GLN A 235 -5.58 0.40 -19.67
N LYS A 236 -5.74 0.65 -20.99
CA LYS A 236 -7.05 0.64 -21.66
C LYS A 236 -7.64 -0.77 -21.73
N ARG A 237 -6.80 -1.77 -22.05
CA ARG A 237 -7.20 -3.18 -22.11
C ARG A 237 -7.67 -3.68 -20.74
N ILE A 238 -6.92 -3.36 -19.68
CA ILE A 238 -7.29 -3.71 -18.30
C ILE A 238 -8.63 -3.07 -17.92
N ILE A 239 -8.82 -1.77 -18.19
CA ILE A 239 -10.07 -1.08 -17.88
C ILE A 239 -11.25 -1.76 -18.58
N SER A 240 -11.14 -2.01 -19.89
CA SER A 240 -12.21 -2.67 -20.65
C SER A 240 -12.56 -4.03 -20.04
N LYS A 241 -11.54 -4.82 -19.64
CA LYS A 241 -11.78 -6.14 -19.07
C LYS A 241 -12.37 -6.08 -17.66
N VAL A 242 -11.90 -5.16 -16.80
CA VAL A 242 -12.48 -4.95 -15.47
C VAL A 242 -13.92 -4.51 -15.59
N ASP A 243 -14.23 -3.57 -16.48
CA ASP A 243 -15.60 -3.08 -16.69
C ASP A 243 -16.54 -4.23 -17.10
N GLN A 244 -16.15 -5.02 -18.11
CA GLN A 244 -16.91 -6.19 -18.57
C GLN A 244 -17.21 -7.17 -17.42
N LEU A 245 -16.20 -7.51 -16.63
CA LEU A 245 -16.35 -8.48 -15.55
C LEU A 245 -17.14 -7.92 -14.37
N MET A 246 -17.04 -6.62 -14.09
CA MET A 246 -17.83 -5.97 -13.05
C MET A 246 -19.31 -5.91 -13.44
N THR A 247 -19.63 -5.66 -14.71
CA THR A 247 -21.00 -5.74 -15.22
C THR A 247 -21.55 -7.16 -15.09
N LEU A 248 -20.77 -8.18 -15.44
CA LEU A 248 -21.19 -9.57 -15.24
C LEU A 248 -21.45 -9.89 -13.75
N CYS A 249 -20.61 -9.37 -12.85
CA CYS A 249 -20.87 -9.48 -11.41
C CYS A 249 -22.18 -8.79 -11.00
N ASP A 250 -22.48 -7.59 -11.53
CA ASP A 250 -23.74 -6.88 -11.25
C ASP A 250 -24.97 -7.68 -11.71
N GLU A 251 -24.89 -8.30 -12.90
CA GLU A 251 -25.94 -9.15 -13.45
C GLU A 251 -26.18 -10.41 -12.61
N LEU A 252 -25.09 -11.09 -12.20
CA LEU A 252 -25.17 -12.28 -11.34
C LEU A 252 -25.76 -11.94 -9.96
N GLU A 253 -25.32 -10.84 -9.35
CA GLU A 253 -25.85 -10.36 -8.08
C GLU A 253 -27.36 -10.10 -8.16
N THR A 254 -27.81 -9.45 -9.24
CA THR A 254 -29.23 -9.20 -9.49
C THR A 254 -30.03 -10.49 -9.65
N LYS A 255 -29.51 -11.48 -10.39
CA LYS A 255 -30.15 -12.80 -10.56
C LYS A 255 -30.25 -13.56 -9.23
N LEU A 256 -29.18 -13.57 -8.44
CA LEU A 256 -29.13 -14.22 -7.13
C LEU A 256 -30.14 -13.61 -6.16
N THR A 257 -30.18 -12.28 -6.05
CA THR A 257 -31.15 -11.58 -5.20
C THR A 257 -32.58 -11.85 -5.64
N LYS A 258 -32.85 -11.87 -6.95
CA LYS A 258 -34.17 -12.21 -7.47
C LYS A 258 -34.58 -13.64 -7.10
N SER A 259 -33.70 -14.62 -7.31
CA SER A 259 -33.97 -16.01 -6.96
C SER A 259 -34.20 -16.22 -5.47
N GLN A 260 -33.49 -15.47 -4.61
CA GLN A 260 -33.70 -15.50 -3.16
C GLN A 260 -35.08 -14.95 -2.79
N ASN A 261 -35.46 -13.79 -3.35
CA ASN A 261 -36.77 -13.22 -3.12
C ASN A 261 -37.90 -14.15 -3.60
N ASP A 262 -37.76 -14.75 -4.78
CA ASP A 262 -38.76 -15.69 -5.33
C ASP A 262 -38.92 -16.93 -4.40
N CYS A 263 -37.82 -17.44 -3.83
CA CYS A 263 -37.88 -18.51 -2.83
C CYS A 263 -38.57 -18.08 -1.53
N ASP A 264 -38.27 -16.88 -1.03
CA ASP A 264 -38.87 -16.34 0.20
C ASP A 264 -40.39 -16.10 0.02
N ASP A 265 -40.80 -15.64 -1.15
CA ASP A 265 -42.21 -15.46 -1.52
C ASP A 265 -42.96 -16.79 -1.60
N LEU A 266 -42.35 -17.82 -2.20
CA LEU A 266 -42.92 -19.17 -2.25
C LEU A 266 -43.02 -19.79 -0.86
N LEU A 267 -41.99 -19.65 -0.02
CA LEU A 267 -42.02 -20.11 1.37
C LEU A 267 -43.12 -19.41 2.16
N SER A 268 -43.25 -18.10 2.00
CA SER A 268 -44.31 -17.30 2.62
C SER A 268 -45.70 -17.74 2.14
N ALA A 269 -45.87 -18.01 0.85
CA ALA A 269 -47.12 -18.54 0.29
C ALA A 269 -47.45 -19.93 0.83
N ILE A 270 -46.46 -20.82 0.95
CA ILE A 270 -46.63 -22.15 1.54
C ILE A 270 -47.05 -22.04 3.01
N ILE A 271 -46.34 -21.23 3.81
CA ILE A 271 -46.68 -21.00 5.22
C ILE A 271 -48.12 -20.48 5.36
N ASN A 272 -48.47 -19.44 4.60
CA ASN A 272 -49.84 -18.90 4.59
C ASN A 272 -50.88 -19.95 4.17
N SER A 273 -50.56 -20.83 3.21
CA SER A 273 -51.47 -21.90 2.79
C SER A 273 -51.66 -22.98 3.87
N ILE A 274 -50.61 -23.28 4.64
CA ILE A 274 -50.66 -24.23 5.76
C ILE A 274 -51.44 -23.65 6.94
N GLU A 275 -51.28 -22.35 7.20
CA GLU A 275 -52.01 -21.63 8.25
C GLU A 275 -53.50 -21.48 7.91
N ASN A 276 -53.84 -21.19 6.66
CA ASN A 276 -55.22 -21.07 6.18
C ASN A 276 -55.88 -22.43 5.83
N GLY A 277 -55.10 -23.51 5.74
CA GLY A 277 -55.54 -24.86 5.38
C GLY A 277 -55.94 -25.76 6.56
N LYS A 278 -55.92 -25.27 7.81
CA LYS A 278 -56.41 -26.03 8.96
C LYS A 278 -57.95 -25.93 9.05
N PRO A 279 -58.70 -27.06 8.98
CA PRO A 279 -60.12 -27.04 9.27
C PRO A 279 -60.36 -26.73 10.74
N ASP A 280 -61.33 -25.85 10.96
CA ASP A 280 -61.91 -25.40 12.20
C ASP A 280 -62.04 -26.53 13.25
N ARG A 281 -61.29 -26.44 14.36
CA ARG A 281 -61.62 -27.13 15.60
C ARG A 281 -62.01 -26.09 16.63
N GLN A 282 -63.32 -25.87 16.64
CA GLN A 282 -64.16 -25.26 17.66
C GLN A 282 -63.49 -25.04 19.02
N SER A 283 -63.46 -23.76 19.37
CA SER A 283 -63.78 -23.19 20.68
C SER A 283 -64.02 -24.18 21.83
N ASN A 284 -63.22 -24.06 22.90
CA ASN A 284 -63.83 -24.10 24.22
C ASN A 284 -63.21 -23.09 25.19
N LYS A 285 -64.12 -22.51 25.96
CA LYS A 285 -64.02 -21.31 26.80
C LYS A 285 -63.14 -21.50 28.04
N GLY A 286 -62.54 -20.41 28.50
CA GLY A 286 -62.57 -20.07 29.93
C GLY A 286 -61.23 -19.74 30.61
N PRO A 287 -61.22 -18.86 31.63
CA PRO A 287 -60.14 -17.88 31.84
C PRO A 287 -59.36 -18.07 33.15
N LYS A 288 -58.21 -17.37 33.30
CA LYS A 288 -57.85 -16.49 34.45
C LYS A 288 -56.33 -16.20 34.56
N SER A 289 -56.01 -14.92 34.66
CA SER A 289 -55.20 -14.24 35.70
C SER A 289 -53.92 -14.90 36.23
N ASN A 290 -52.76 -14.24 36.07
CA ASN A 290 -52.08 -13.49 37.15
C ASN A 290 -50.70 -12.95 36.73
N THR A 291 -50.54 -11.64 36.91
CA THR A 291 -49.47 -10.91 37.62
C THR A 291 -48.11 -11.58 37.82
N LEU A 292 -47.01 -10.89 37.46
CA LEU A 292 -45.71 -11.01 38.14
C LEU A 292 -44.93 -9.68 38.16
N HIS A 293 -44.95 -9.10 39.35
CA HIS A 293 -43.97 -8.29 40.09
C HIS A 293 -42.79 -7.58 39.40
N THR A 294 -42.77 -6.27 39.66
CA THR A 294 -41.59 -5.41 39.88
C THR A 294 -40.80 -5.80 41.13
N VAL A 295 -39.47 -5.75 41.07
CA VAL A 295 -38.58 -5.57 42.23
C VAL A 295 -37.64 -4.40 41.96
N LYS A 296 -37.66 -3.43 42.88
CA LYS A 296 -36.68 -2.34 43.05
C LYS A 296 -35.53 -2.85 43.92
N THR A 297 -34.33 -2.32 43.75
CA THR A 297 -33.43 -1.98 44.88
C THR A 297 -32.50 -0.82 44.53
N GLU A 298 -32.15 -0.08 45.58
CA GLU A 298 -31.68 1.30 45.63
C GLU A 298 -30.14 1.49 45.66
N LYS A 299 -29.74 2.64 45.10
CA LYS A 299 -28.78 3.69 45.54
C LYS A 299 -27.72 3.48 46.67
N ASP A 300 -26.48 3.87 46.27
CA ASP A 300 -25.45 4.75 46.91
C ASP A 300 -24.67 4.30 48.17
N PRO A 301 -23.51 4.92 48.55
CA PRO A 301 -22.82 6.11 47.99
C PRO A 301 -21.28 6.02 47.77
N GLY A 302 -20.72 7.09 47.19
CA GLY A 302 -19.29 7.32 46.85
C GLY A 302 -18.32 7.63 48.02
N VAL A 303 -17.01 7.67 47.75
CA VAL A 303 -16.05 8.83 47.68
C VAL A 303 -14.65 8.27 48.14
N PRO A 304 -13.42 8.84 47.92
CA PRO A 304 -12.86 9.91 47.07
C PRO A 304 -11.62 9.53 46.18
N GLU A 305 -11.11 10.52 45.43
CA GLU A 305 -9.87 10.61 44.63
C GLU A 305 -8.53 10.26 45.33
N PRO A 306 -7.43 10.12 44.55
CA PRO A 306 -6.25 10.93 44.86
C PRO A 306 -5.48 11.55 43.65
N VAL A 307 -5.17 12.83 43.83
CA VAL A 307 -3.86 13.53 43.74
C VAL A 307 -2.95 13.32 42.50
N LYS A 308 -2.68 14.45 41.84
CA LYS A 308 -1.64 14.68 40.83
C LYS A 308 -0.25 14.82 41.48
N GLU A 309 0.73 14.04 41.01
CA GLU A 309 2.15 14.33 41.22
C GLU A 309 2.87 14.63 39.90
N THR A 310 3.50 15.80 39.85
CA THR A 310 4.36 16.28 38.78
C THR A 310 5.80 15.85 39.00
N PHE A 311 6.37 15.03 38.12
CA PHE A 311 7.81 14.79 38.05
C PHE A 311 8.48 15.69 37.01
N LYS A 312 9.39 16.57 37.47
CA LYS A 312 10.32 17.34 36.64
C LYS A 312 11.49 16.43 36.24
N SER A 313 11.73 16.24 34.94
CA SER A 313 12.95 15.61 34.43
C SER A 313 14.03 16.65 34.16
N SER A 314 15.17 16.58 34.84
CA SER A 314 16.41 17.26 34.48
C SER A 314 17.35 16.28 33.77
N ALA A 315 17.80 16.64 32.56
CA ALA A 315 18.73 15.86 31.76
C ALA A 315 20.19 16.27 32.05
N PRO A 316 21.16 15.34 32.18
CA PRO A 316 22.57 15.68 32.18
C PRO A 316 23.17 15.67 30.76
N LYS A 317 23.99 16.69 30.48
CA LYS A 317 24.73 16.95 29.23
C LYS A 317 25.86 15.94 29.01
N LYS A 318 26.06 15.48 27.76
CA LYS A 318 27.24 14.71 27.32
C LYS A 318 28.42 15.63 26.95
N PRO A 319 29.69 15.25 27.22
CA PRO A 319 30.87 16.02 26.83
C PRO A 319 31.28 15.75 25.36
N PRO A 320 32.11 16.64 24.74
CA PRO A 320 32.34 16.66 23.29
C PRO A 320 33.44 15.68 22.85
N SER A 321 33.19 14.89 21.80
CA SER A 321 34.19 14.01 21.18
C SER A 321 34.88 14.67 19.98
N LYS A 322 36.21 14.71 20.01
CA LYS A 322 37.09 15.17 18.92
C LYS A 322 36.97 14.21 17.72
N ARG A 323 36.50 14.67 16.56
CA ARG A 323 36.47 13.89 15.31
C ARG A 323 37.77 14.04 14.52
N LYS A 324 38.52 12.94 14.34
CA LYS A 324 39.50 12.80 13.25
C LYS A 324 38.73 12.62 11.93
N LYS A 325 39.14 13.34 10.88
CA LYS A 325 38.53 13.28 9.53
C LYS A 325 38.87 11.95 8.85
N PHE A 326 37.85 11.25 8.37
CA PHE A 326 38.00 10.05 7.54
C PHE A 326 38.50 10.42 6.13
N PRO A 327 39.28 9.54 5.48
CA PRO A 327 39.73 9.73 4.10
C PRO A 327 38.53 9.73 3.13
N LYS A 328 38.61 10.54 2.07
CA LYS A 328 37.56 10.66 1.04
C LYS A 328 37.38 9.35 0.26
N PRO A 329 36.15 8.92 -0.07
CA PRO A 329 35.91 7.71 -0.83
C PRO A 329 36.42 7.81 -2.29
N GLN A 330 37.02 6.72 -2.77
CA GLN A 330 37.58 6.54 -4.13
C GLN A 330 36.53 6.21 -5.20
N THR A 331 35.24 6.08 -4.87
CA THR A 331 34.15 5.77 -5.81
C THR A 331 33.05 6.84 -5.80
N ARG A 332 32.40 7.06 -6.95
CA ARG A 332 31.33 8.06 -7.10
C ARG A 332 30.04 7.64 -6.38
N TYR A 333 29.87 6.35 -6.09
CA TYR A 333 28.73 5.74 -5.40
C TYR A 333 29.21 4.89 -4.21
N GLU A 334 28.40 4.80 -3.16
CA GLU A 334 28.69 3.86 -2.08
C GLU A 334 28.41 2.42 -2.54
N LYS A 335 29.28 1.50 -2.13
CA LYS A 335 29.13 0.05 -2.40
C LYS A 335 27.75 -0.49 -2.03
N ALA A 336 27.18 -0.03 -0.91
CA ALA A 336 25.87 -0.46 -0.46
C ALA A 336 24.75 -0.06 -1.44
N ASP A 337 24.84 1.15 -2.02
CA ASP A 337 23.86 1.64 -2.99
C ASP A 337 23.90 0.82 -4.29
N ILE A 338 25.10 0.46 -4.75
CA ILE A 338 25.31 -0.38 -5.93
C ILE A 338 24.69 -1.76 -5.72
N LEU A 339 24.97 -2.41 -4.58
CA LEU A 339 24.42 -3.74 -4.28
C LEU A 339 22.91 -3.72 -4.09
N ARG A 340 22.37 -2.63 -3.54
CA ARG A 340 20.93 -2.39 -3.49
C ARG A 340 20.33 -2.26 -4.90
N ALA A 341 21.00 -1.56 -5.81
CA ALA A 341 20.57 -1.46 -7.19
C ALA A 341 20.62 -2.82 -7.91
N TYR A 342 21.62 -3.67 -7.64
CA TYR A 342 21.65 -5.06 -8.13
C TYR A 342 20.45 -5.89 -7.66
N ARG A 343 20.09 -5.79 -6.38
CA ARG A 343 18.87 -6.46 -5.85
C ARG A 343 17.61 -6.02 -6.59
N LYS A 344 17.48 -4.72 -6.87
CA LYS A 344 16.31 -4.18 -7.61
C LYS A 344 16.31 -4.65 -9.06
N ALA A 345 17.47 -4.60 -9.71
CA ALA A 345 17.62 -4.96 -11.12
C ALA A 345 17.36 -6.43 -11.42
N ILE A 346 17.66 -7.33 -10.48
CA ILE A 346 17.50 -8.78 -10.68
C ILE A 346 16.14 -9.31 -10.22
N TYR A 347 15.36 -8.51 -9.50
CA TYR A 347 14.13 -9.01 -8.91
C TYR A 347 13.09 -9.38 -9.99
N GLY A 348 12.51 -10.59 -9.87
CA GLY A 348 11.58 -11.15 -10.85
C GLY A 348 12.21 -11.48 -12.21
N GLN A 349 13.54 -11.36 -12.35
CA GLN A 349 14.25 -11.70 -13.59
C GLN A 349 14.74 -13.13 -13.54
N ASN A 350 14.40 -13.89 -14.59
CA ASN A 350 14.99 -15.19 -14.87
C ASN A 350 15.89 -15.05 -16.09
N ASP A 351 17.19 -15.27 -15.89
CA ASP A 351 18.19 -15.35 -16.96
C ASP A 351 18.43 -14.02 -17.73
N ILE A 352 18.67 -12.93 -17.00
CA ILE A 352 19.03 -11.62 -17.59
C ILE A 352 20.50 -11.59 -18.00
N ASP A 353 20.82 -11.08 -19.19
CA ASP A 353 22.21 -10.93 -19.63
C ASP A 353 22.97 -9.84 -18.85
N GLU A 354 24.30 -9.92 -18.84
CA GLU A 354 25.17 -9.01 -18.09
C GLU A 354 24.95 -7.53 -18.43
N LEU A 355 24.82 -7.21 -19.72
CA LEU A 355 24.73 -5.83 -20.17
C LEU A 355 23.38 -5.22 -19.79
N THR A 356 22.29 -5.98 -19.93
CA THR A 356 20.95 -5.57 -19.51
C THR A 356 20.86 -5.44 -17.99
N LEU A 357 21.50 -6.33 -17.23
CA LEU A 357 21.60 -6.21 -15.77
C LEU A 357 22.31 -4.91 -15.37
N VAL A 358 23.48 -4.62 -15.95
CA VAL A 358 24.25 -3.40 -15.67
C VAL A 358 23.48 -2.14 -16.06
N ARG A 359 22.74 -2.17 -17.18
CA ARG A 359 21.84 -1.08 -17.56
C ARG A 359 20.76 -0.86 -16.51
N SER A 360 20.08 -1.92 -16.07
CA SER A 360 19.06 -1.83 -15.03
C SER A 360 19.62 -1.30 -13.71
N VAL A 361 20.78 -1.76 -13.27
CA VAL A 361 21.49 -1.23 -12.09
C VAL A 361 21.76 0.27 -12.24
N SER A 362 22.26 0.70 -13.40
CA SER A 362 22.55 2.11 -13.66
C SER A 362 21.29 2.99 -13.58
N ARG A 363 20.14 2.49 -14.06
CA ARG A 363 18.84 3.19 -13.94
C ARG A 363 18.44 3.36 -12.47
N TYR A 364 18.56 2.31 -11.65
CA TYR A 364 18.26 2.40 -10.21
C TYR A 364 19.18 3.34 -9.43
N LEU A 365 20.40 3.56 -9.93
CA LEU A 365 21.33 4.56 -9.39
C LEU A 365 21.09 5.98 -9.93
N GLY A 366 20.10 6.18 -10.81
CA GLY A 366 19.79 7.47 -11.43
C GLY A 366 20.84 7.92 -12.46
N ILE A 367 21.58 6.99 -13.05
CA ILE A 367 22.63 7.27 -14.04
C ILE A 367 21.98 7.43 -15.41
N ILE A 368 22.01 8.65 -15.94
CA ILE A 368 21.37 9.02 -17.21
C ILE A 368 22.19 8.51 -18.42
N ARG A 369 23.53 8.55 -18.34
CA ARG A 369 24.42 8.14 -19.44
C ARG A 369 25.37 7.04 -18.99
N LEU A 370 25.18 5.86 -19.55
CA LEU A 370 25.98 4.67 -19.24
C LEU A 370 27.28 4.61 -20.07
N SER A 371 28.26 5.44 -19.69
CA SER A 371 29.60 5.43 -20.30
C SER A 371 30.38 4.13 -20.02
N LYS A 372 31.35 3.79 -20.87
CA LYS A 372 32.17 2.58 -20.70
C LYS A 372 32.85 2.47 -19.31
N PRO A 373 33.45 3.53 -18.74
CA PRO A 373 34.02 3.46 -17.39
C PRO A 373 32.99 3.13 -16.30
N ILE A 374 31.78 3.67 -16.40
CA ILE A 374 30.69 3.39 -15.45
C ILE A 374 30.22 1.94 -15.61
N GLN A 375 30.13 1.43 -16.85
CA GLN A 375 29.80 0.02 -17.08
C GLN A 375 30.83 -0.88 -16.40
N ASP A 376 32.11 -0.61 -16.59
CA ASP A 376 33.19 -1.43 -16.03
C ASP A 376 33.21 -1.33 -14.50
N GLU A 377 32.95 -0.14 -13.92
CA GLU A 377 32.77 0.05 -12.47
C GLU A 377 31.61 -0.82 -11.96
N LEU A 378 30.43 -0.74 -12.55
CA LEU A 378 29.27 -1.53 -12.12
C LEU A 378 29.52 -3.03 -12.28
N LYS A 379 30.12 -3.46 -13.39
CA LYS A 379 30.49 -4.87 -13.65
C LYS A 379 31.45 -5.41 -12.59
N SER A 380 32.36 -4.59 -12.07
CA SER A 380 33.29 -5.02 -11.00
C SER A 380 32.57 -5.52 -9.73
N TYR A 381 31.33 -5.05 -9.50
CA TYR A 381 30.51 -5.47 -8.36
C TYR A 381 29.73 -6.77 -8.59
N ILE A 382 29.68 -7.34 -9.80
CA ILE A 382 28.97 -8.59 -10.09
C ILE A 382 29.50 -9.72 -9.19
N ARG A 383 30.84 -9.87 -9.10
CA ARG A 383 31.45 -10.89 -8.22
C ARG A 383 31.04 -10.71 -6.76
N THR A 384 30.95 -9.46 -6.30
CA THR A 384 30.48 -9.17 -4.94
C THR A 384 29.00 -9.50 -4.78
N ALA A 385 28.16 -9.19 -5.77
CA ALA A 385 26.74 -9.51 -5.72
C ALA A 385 26.50 -11.03 -5.68
N ILE A 386 27.23 -11.80 -6.48
CA ILE A 386 27.23 -13.28 -6.44
C ILE A 386 27.69 -13.78 -5.08
N SER A 387 28.84 -13.32 -4.58
CA SER A 387 29.37 -13.76 -3.29
C SER A 387 28.44 -13.45 -2.13
N ARG A 388 27.61 -12.40 -2.27
CA ARG A 388 26.60 -12.00 -1.29
C ARG A 388 25.24 -12.65 -1.50
N LYS A 389 25.14 -13.60 -2.42
CA LYS A 389 23.91 -14.31 -2.85
C LYS A 389 22.80 -13.38 -3.31
N ILE A 390 23.13 -12.18 -3.78
CA ILE A 390 22.16 -11.21 -4.31
C ILE A 390 21.69 -11.66 -5.69
N ILE A 391 22.64 -12.04 -6.53
CA ILE A 391 22.41 -12.61 -7.85
C ILE A 391 23.01 -14.01 -7.92
N VAL A 392 22.46 -14.87 -8.78
CA VAL A 392 23.02 -16.18 -9.16
C VAL A 392 23.33 -16.13 -10.64
N ARG A 393 24.38 -16.82 -11.07
CA ARG A 393 24.75 -16.92 -12.49
C ARG A 393 24.24 -18.26 -13.03
N ASN A 394 23.45 -18.21 -14.11
CA ASN A 394 22.91 -19.38 -14.80
C ASN A 394 23.47 -19.38 -16.23
N GLY A 395 24.56 -20.11 -16.48
CA GLY A 395 25.26 -20.04 -17.76
C GLY A 395 25.76 -18.62 -18.07
N ASP A 396 25.23 -18.02 -19.13
CA ASP A 396 25.59 -16.67 -19.60
C ASP A 396 24.72 -15.55 -18.99
N GLY A 397 23.60 -15.89 -18.34
CA GLY A 397 22.72 -14.94 -17.69
C GLY A 397 22.76 -14.98 -16.16
N PHE A 398 21.91 -14.15 -15.55
CA PHE A 398 21.79 -13.99 -14.11
C PHE A 398 20.33 -14.10 -13.66
N SER A 399 20.11 -14.56 -12.43
CA SER A 399 18.80 -14.55 -11.77
C SER A 399 18.90 -14.06 -10.33
N ALA A 400 17.74 -13.81 -9.71
CA ALA A 400 17.70 -13.45 -8.30
C ALA A 400 18.25 -14.60 -7.44
N GLY A 401 19.17 -14.29 -6.53
CA GLY A 401 19.70 -15.29 -5.60
C GLY A 401 18.81 -15.47 -4.38
N THR A 402 18.83 -14.49 -3.49
CA THR A 402 18.06 -14.51 -2.24
C THR A 402 17.20 -13.24 -2.14
N PRO A 403 15.97 -13.27 -2.70
CA PRO A 403 15.11 -12.10 -2.76
C PRO A 403 14.77 -11.61 -1.35
N THR A 404 14.42 -12.52 -0.45
CA THR A 404 14.12 -12.21 0.96
C THR A 404 15.22 -12.70 1.89
N ILE A 405 15.30 -12.10 3.10
CA ILE A 405 16.26 -12.55 4.12
C ILE A 405 16.04 -14.00 4.57
N GLN A 406 14.82 -14.53 4.38
CA GLN A 406 14.45 -15.88 4.81
C GLN A 406 15.13 -16.96 3.97
N HIS A 407 15.55 -16.62 2.75
CA HIS A 407 16.24 -17.54 1.84
C HIS A 407 17.75 -17.62 2.11
N TYR A 408 18.28 -16.81 3.03
CA TYR A 408 19.66 -16.98 3.49
C TYR A 408 19.72 -18.05 4.57
N ASP A 409 20.66 -18.97 4.40
CA ASP A 409 21.01 -19.96 5.40
C ASP A 409 21.58 -19.29 6.66
N ASP A 410 21.29 -19.92 7.81
CA ASP A 410 21.65 -19.40 9.12
C ASP A 410 23.16 -19.18 9.23
N ASP A 411 23.97 -20.16 8.80
CA ASP A 411 25.42 -20.09 8.94
C ASP A 411 26.04 -18.95 8.13
N TYR A 412 25.51 -18.66 6.94
CA TYR A 412 25.90 -17.50 6.14
C TYR A 412 25.52 -16.19 6.84
N LEU A 413 24.33 -16.09 7.43
CA LEU A 413 23.93 -14.89 8.19
C LEU A 413 24.77 -14.71 9.45
N VAL A 414 25.08 -15.79 10.16
CA VAL A 414 26.01 -15.79 11.30
C VAL A 414 27.37 -15.27 10.88
N LYS A 415 27.94 -15.81 9.79
CA LYS A 415 29.23 -15.37 9.25
C LYS A 415 29.19 -13.90 8.87
N THR A 416 28.13 -13.47 8.17
CA THR A 416 27.94 -12.08 7.73
C THR A 416 27.89 -11.11 8.92
N LEU A 417 27.10 -11.45 9.95
CA LEU A 417 26.98 -10.68 11.17
C LEU A 417 28.33 -10.57 11.90
N ARG A 418 29.06 -11.69 12.05
CA ARG A 418 30.38 -11.70 12.69
C ARG A 418 31.41 -10.87 11.91
N CYS A 419 31.30 -10.78 10.59
CA CYS A 419 32.16 -9.90 9.80
C CYS A 419 31.90 -8.41 10.02
N GLN A 420 30.71 -8.02 10.54
CA GLN A 420 30.41 -6.61 10.86
C GLN A 420 30.92 -6.19 12.25
N ILE A 421 31.35 -7.14 13.09
CA ILE A 421 31.79 -6.86 14.47
C ILE A 421 33.31 -6.94 14.53
N GLN A 422 33.97 -5.87 14.97
CA GLN A 422 35.41 -5.89 15.25
C GLN A 422 35.69 -6.47 16.63
N SER A 423 36.77 -7.24 16.78
CA SER A 423 37.17 -7.80 18.07
C SER A 423 37.50 -6.67 19.05
N GLY A 424 37.04 -6.79 20.31
CA GLY A 424 37.22 -5.75 21.33
C GLY A 424 36.23 -4.59 21.28
N TYR A 425 35.24 -4.61 20.36
CA TYR A 425 34.20 -3.58 20.25
C TYR A 425 32.80 -4.16 20.46
N GLU A 426 31.95 -3.37 21.11
CA GLU A 426 30.53 -3.65 21.29
C GLU A 426 29.68 -2.75 20.39
N TYR A 427 28.63 -3.32 19.81
CA TYR A 427 27.72 -2.59 18.93
C TYR A 427 26.26 -2.77 19.38
N PRO A 428 25.42 -1.73 19.26
CA PRO A 428 23.98 -1.88 19.43
C PRO A 428 23.43 -2.89 18.42
N ARG A 429 22.48 -3.74 18.85
CA ARG A 429 21.86 -4.72 17.96
C ARG A 429 21.25 -4.08 16.71
N ASP A 430 20.50 -3.01 16.86
CA ASP A 430 19.84 -2.34 15.73
C ASP A 430 20.84 -1.76 14.72
N TYR A 431 22.01 -1.31 15.20
CA TYR A 431 23.10 -0.88 14.32
C TYR A 431 23.61 -2.05 13.47
N LEU A 432 23.87 -3.20 14.08
CA LEU A 432 24.33 -4.39 13.37
C LEU A 432 23.29 -4.94 12.39
N ILE A 433 22.00 -4.85 12.71
CA ILE A 433 20.92 -5.21 11.76
C ILE A 433 20.99 -4.31 10.52
N ASN A 434 21.19 -3.01 10.70
CA ASN A 434 21.37 -2.06 9.61
C ASN A 434 22.62 -2.37 8.77
N GLU A 435 23.75 -2.67 9.41
CA GLU A 435 24.98 -3.02 8.70
C GLU A 435 24.86 -4.32 7.90
N VAL A 436 24.20 -5.34 8.46
CA VAL A 436 23.92 -6.59 7.72
C VAL A 436 22.97 -6.33 6.55
N ALA A 437 21.92 -5.52 6.74
CA ALA A 437 21.02 -5.11 5.67
C ALA A 437 21.79 -4.39 4.54
N ARG A 438 22.60 -3.37 4.87
CA ARG A 438 23.44 -2.64 3.91
C ARG A 438 24.45 -3.55 3.21
N TYR A 439 25.08 -4.45 3.96
CA TYR A 439 26.02 -5.43 3.41
C TYR A 439 25.34 -6.32 2.38
N LEU A 440 24.15 -6.84 2.69
CA LEU A 440 23.40 -7.70 1.77
C LEU A 440 22.65 -6.91 0.69
N GLY A 441 22.63 -5.57 0.71
CA GLY A 441 21.99 -4.72 -0.29
C GLY A 441 20.52 -4.41 -0.03
N PHE A 442 19.98 -4.70 1.15
CA PHE A 442 18.61 -4.34 1.50
C PHE A 442 18.50 -2.82 1.73
N GLY A 443 17.47 -2.20 1.15
CA GLY A 443 17.23 -0.75 1.25
C GLY A 443 16.59 -0.32 2.57
N ARG A 444 15.79 -1.20 3.17
CA ARG A 444 15.14 -1.03 4.47
C ARG A 444 15.10 -2.34 5.24
N ILE A 445 14.90 -2.23 6.54
CA ILE A 445 14.71 -3.37 7.45
C ILE A 445 13.21 -3.55 7.66
N SER A 446 12.63 -4.60 7.09
CA SER A 446 11.25 -5.01 7.41
C SER A 446 11.18 -5.68 8.78
N ASP A 447 9.97 -5.81 9.33
CA ASP A 447 9.74 -6.57 10.57
C ASP A 447 10.23 -8.02 10.41
N ALA A 448 9.96 -8.64 9.26
CA ALA A 448 10.46 -9.98 8.94
C ALA A 448 12.01 -10.03 8.93
N PHE A 449 12.68 -8.99 8.44
CA PHE A 449 14.13 -8.87 8.49
C PHE A 449 14.64 -8.75 9.92
N SER A 450 14.04 -7.86 10.69
CA SER A 450 14.39 -7.62 12.09
C SER A 450 14.22 -8.90 12.92
N GLU A 451 13.10 -9.61 12.77
CA GLU A 451 12.83 -10.86 13.49
C GLU A 451 13.77 -12.00 13.08
N ARG A 452 14.08 -12.12 11.78
CA ARG A 452 15.09 -13.08 11.31
C ARG A 452 16.45 -12.80 11.94
N MET A 453 16.91 -11.55 11.93
CA MET A 453 18.18 -11.18 12.55
C MET A 453 18.18 -11.35 14.07
N LYS A 454 17.09 -11.03 14.78
CA LYS A 454 16.95 -11.32 16.22
C LYS A 454 17.07 -12.81 16.52
N THR A 455 16.56 -13.68 15.65
CA THR A 455 16.75 -15.14 15.74
C THR A 455 18.21 -15.51 15.56
N ILE A 456 18.88 -14.96 14.54
CA ILE A 456 20.33 -15.17 14.34
C ILE A 456 21.14 -14.72 15.55
N PHE A 457 20.88 -13.54 16.13
CA PHE A 457 21.56 -13.10 17.36
C PHE A 457 21.44 -14.12 18.50
N ARG A 458 20.24 -14.69 18.72
CA ARG A 458 20.02 -15.72 19.74
C ARG A 458 20.84 -16.97 19.47
N VAL A 459 20.91 -17.42 18.22
CA VAL A 459 21.72 -18.57 17.81
C VAL A 459 23.20 -18.33 18.07
N VAL A 460 23.74 -17.18 17.65
CA VAL A 460 25.17 -16.87 17.79
C VAL A 460 25.59 -16.72 19.25
N VAL A 461 24.74 -16.11 20.08
CA VAL A 461 24.97 -16.00 21.53
C VAL A 461 24.92 -17.37 22.20
N ARG A 462 23.94 -18.22 21.85
CA ARG A 462 23.84 -19.60 22.38
C ARG A 462 25.05 -20.46 22.00
N ARG A 463 25.58 -20.28 20.79
CA ARG A 463 26.79 -20.97 20.31
C ARG A 463 28.09 -20.43 20.92
N GLY A 464 28.03 -19.46 21.83
CA GLY A 464 29.20 -18.87 22.49
C GLY A 464 30.11 -18.08 21.54
N GLN A 465 29.60 -17.65 20.39
CA GLN A 465 30.40 -16.95 19.37
C GLN A 465 30.32 -15.42 19.51
N LEU A 466 29.30 -14.92 20.18
CA LEU A 466 29.12 -13.52 20.58
C LEU A 466 28.61 -13.49 22.01
N TYR A 467 29.00 -12.49 22.80
CA TYR A 467 28.43 -12.25 24.12
C TYR A 467 27.43 -11.09 24.07
N ARG A 468 26.53 -11.04 25.04
CA ARG A 468 25.49 -10.01 25.15
C ARG A 468 25.69 -9.17 26.41
N ASN A 469 25.67 -7.85 26.24
CA ASN A 469 25.67 -6.87 27.33
C ASN A 469 24.47 -5.93 27.15
N GLY A 470 23.34 -6.24 27.80
CA GLY A 470 22.10 -5.48 27.64
C GLY A 470 21.55 -5.48 26.20
N SER A 471 21.57 -4.31 25.54
CA SER A 471 21.18 -4.11 24.14
C SER A 471 22.35 -4.19 23.15
N TYR A 472 23.57 -4.40 23.64
CA TYR A 472 24.81 -4.48 22.88
C TYR A 472 25.29 -5.92 22.72
N VAL A 473 26.07 -6.16 21.66
CA VAL A 473 26.67 -7.46 21.33
C VAL A 473 28.13 -7.26 20.92
N GLY A 474 29.00 -8.15 21.38
CA GLY A 474 30.43 -8.18 21.07
C GLY A 474 30.92 -9.59 20.75
N LYS A 475 32.12 -9.71 20.18
CA LYS A 475 32.77 -11.01 19.94
C LYS A 475 33.33 -11.58 21.24
N VAL A 476 33.07 -12.87 21.47
CA VAL A 476 33.76 -13.65 22.51
C VAL A 476 35.22 -13.79 22.14
#